data_AF-A0A6J2Y6C7-F1
#
_entry.id   AF-A0A6J2Y6C7-F1
#
_cell.length_a   1.000
_cell.length_b   1.000
_cell.length_c   1.000
_cell.angle_alpha   90.00
_cell.angle_beta   90.00
_cell.angle_gamma   90.00
#
_symmetry.space_group_name_H-M   'P 1'
#
loop_
_entity.id
_entity.type
_entity.pdbx_description
1 polymer ?
#
loop_
_entity_poly.entity_id
_entity_poly.type
_entity_poly.pdbx_seq_one_letter_code
_entity_poly.pdbx_strand_id
1 'polypeptide(L)'
;MNNTQSLFNQQYGFSQWKQADSVMHHLHCEYEVSDFPLVDSSMFACKSAVKDGNEHFVGMANEDGTLAVIDCETKEKHSTLAHNNAIFDLSWMFDQMQIVTASGDHTSKLFDFGDGDFRQVRLFCGHSRSVKTVTFRKEDSSVFATGSRDGNIILWDTRTEQHSFIGVPDRIILNSHAGKDTHTPRIKSVTGLVFQDYNTLISCGAGDGMIKVWDLRKTYSTLKKEPLPKFTIPYTGRTAKNGFSNLVIDSSGTKLYANCLDNTIYCYNVATYNVMPVAKYTGHQNSSFYIRSSLSKNDKYLISGSSDENAYIWNLKYSEPIVKLVGHSAEVSTIIPK
;
A
#
# COMPACT_ATOMS: atom_id res chain seq x y z
N MET A 1 34.01 -0.33 49.31
CA MET A 1 34.80 0.14 48.15
C MET A 1 33.92 0.04 46.93
N ASN A 2 33.65 1.20 46.35
CA ASN A 2 32.70 1.46 45.30
C ASN A 2 32.92 0.57 44.07
N ASN A 3 31.87 -0.16 43.66
CA ASN A 3 31.82 -0.74 42.33
C ASN A 3 31.29 0.31 41.33
N THR A 4 31.96 1.47 41.28
CA THR A 4 31.67 2.55 40.32
C THR A 4 31.94 2.13 38.88
N GLN A 5 32.56 0.97 38.65
CA GLN A 5 32.77 0.38 37.33
C GLN A 5 31.55 -0.39 36.80
N SER A 6 30.70 -0.96 37.67
CA SER A 6 29.47 -1.62 37.22
C SER A 6 28.35 -0.63 36.85
N LEU A 7 28.36 0.57 37.44
CA LEU A 7 27.45 1.66 37.08
C LEU A 7 27.91 2.42 35.82
N PHE A 8 29.22 2.53 35.58
CA PHE A 8 29.74 3.10 34.32
C PHE A 8 29.44 2.21 33.10
N ASN A 9 29.37 0.89 33.28
CA ASN A 9 29.02 -0.05 32.22
C ASN A 9 27.50 -0.13 31.92
N GLN A 10 26.64 0.46 32.75
CA GLN A 10 25.19 0.53 32.50
C GLN A 10 24.75 1.81 31.78
N GLN A 11 25.59 2.84 31.72
CA GLN A 11 25.24 4.12 31.09
C GLN A 11 25.66 4.27 29.61
N TYR A 12 26.40 3.30 29.05
CA TYR A 12 26.84 3.32 27.64
C TYR A 12 26.51 2.03 26.86
N GLY A 13 25.41 1.35 27.20
CA GLY A 13 24.92 0.17 26.49
C GLY A 13 24.15 0.44 25.17
N PHE A 14 24.25 1.63 24.59
CA PHE A 14 23.49 2.03 23.40
C PHE A 14 24.25 1.87 22.07
N SER A 15 25.46 1.30 22.06
CA SER A 15 26.36 1.42 20.90
C SER A 15 26.67 0.15 20.10
N GLN A 16 26.15 -1.05 20.42
CA GLN A 16 26.40 -2.25 19.60
C GLN A 16 25.28 -3.30 19.65
N TRP A 17 24.13 -3.03 19.02
CA TRP A 17 23.14 -4.08 18.71
C TRP A 17 23.43 -4.64 17.31
N LYS A 18 24.27 -5.67 17.23
CA LYS A 18 24.60 -6.37 15.97
C LYS A 18 23.55 -7.41 15.53
N GLN A 19 22.46 -7.61 16.26
CA GLN A 19 21.42 -8.60 15.92
C GLN A 19 20.02 -8.00 16.04
N ALA A 20 19.65 -7.16 15.07
CA ALA A 20 18.27 -6.69 14.93
C ALA A 20 17.26 -7.86 14.79
N ASP A 21 17.69 -8.97 14.17
CA ASP A 21 16.87 -10.18 14.02
C ASP A 21 16.43 -10.77 15.38
N SER A 22 17.29 -10.72 16.40
CA SER A 22 16.95 -11.22 17.75
C SER A 22 15.84 -10.40 18.40
N VAL A 23 15.80 -9.08 18.21
CA VAL A 23 14.73 -8.21 18.74
C VAL A 23 13.40 -8.53 18.05
N MET A 24 13.41 -8.82 16.74
CA MET A 24 12.20 -9.15 16.00
C MET A 24 11.54 -10.43 16.54
N HIS A 25 12.33 -11.42 16.99
CA HIS A 25 11.80 -12.64 17.61
C HIS A 25 11.08 -12.41 18.95
N HIS A 26 11.26 -11.26 19.60
CA HIS A 26 10.62 -10.90 20.86
C HIS A 26 9.39 -9.98 20.66
N LEU A 27 8.97 -9.75 19.41
CA LEU A 27 7.75 -9.00 19.13
C LEU A 27 6.54 -9.83 19.56
N HIS A 28 5.80 -9.31 20.53
CA HIS A 28 4.54 -9.88 20.99
C HIS A 28 3.39 -8.92 20.68
N CYS A 29 2.22 -9.49 20.39
CA CYS A 29 1.00 -8.70 20.25
C CYS A 29 0.55 -8.28 21.66
N GLU A 30 0.66 -7.00 21.97
CA GLU A 30 0.07 -6.43 23.18
C GLU A 30 -1.40 -6.09 22.90
N TYR A 31 -2.31 -6.81 23.55
CA TYR A 31 -3.74 -6.56 23.50
C TYR A 31 -4.12 -5.59 24.62
N GLU A 32 -3.90 -4.29 24.43
CA GLU A 32 -4.43 -3.26 25.35
C GLU A 32 -5.89 -2.96 25.00
N VAL A 33 -6.81 -3.68 25.66
CA VAL A 33 -8.27 -3.55 25.51
C VAL A 33 -8.80 -2.16 25.95
N SER A 34 -7.98 -1.31 26.57
CA SER A 34 -8.43 -0.09 27.27
C SER A 34 -8.24 1.24 26.53
N ASP A 35 -7.41 1.31 25.50
CA ASP A 35 -6.92 2.63 25.04
C ASP A 35 -7.56 3.13 23.74
N PHE A 36 -8.31 2.28 23.03
CA PHE A 36 -9.05 2.68 21.85
C PHE A 36 -10.48 2.16 21.94
N PRO A 37 -11.51 3.04 21.93
CA PRO A 37 -12.89 2.57 21.87
C PRO A 37 -13.03 1.68 20.64
N LEU A 38 -13.60 0.49 20.87
CA LEU A 38 -13.86 -0.59 19.92
C LEU A 38 -13.97 -0.06 18.49
N VAL A 39 -13.07 -0.52 17.62
CA VAL A 39 -13.24 -0.33 16.18
C VAL A 39 -14.44 -1.20 15.78
N ASP A 40 -15.61 -0.59 15.62
CA ASP A 40 -16.88 -1.30 15.38
C ASP A 40 -16.92 -2.05 14.03
N SER A 41 -15.95 -1.83 13.12
CA SER A 41 -15.95 -2.41 11.77
C SER A 41 -14.56 -2.71 11.21
N SER A 42 -14.48 -3.68 10.31
CA SER A 42 -13.24 -4.15 9.68
C SER A 42 -12.44 -3.02 9.02
N MET A 43 -11.13 -3.02 9.27
CA MET A 43 -10.20 -2.11 8.63
C MET A 43 -9.68 -2.66 7.32
N PHE A 44 -9.53 -1.79 6.31
CA PHE A 44 -9.00 -2.17 5.00
C PHE A 44 -7.67 -1.49 4.65
N ALA A 45 -7.38 -0.32 5.22
CA ALA A 45 -6.12 0.37 4.96
C ALA A 45 -5.59 1.08 6.21
N CYS A 46 -4.27 0.98 6.41
CA CYS A 46 -3.51 1.82 7.31
C CYS A 46 -2.21 2.25 6.64
N LYS A 47 -1.80 3.51 6.85
CA LYS A 47 -0.51 4.06 6.41
C LYS A 47 -0.02 5.11 7.40
N SER A 48 1.26 5.08 7.74
CA SER A 48 1.91 6.17 8.45
C SER A 48 2.08 7.39 7.55
N ALA A 49 1.99 8.58 8.14
CA ALA A 49 2.34 9.80 7.46
C ALA A 49 3.82 9.78 7.08
N VAL A 50 4.13 10.35 5.90
CA VAL A 50 5.49 10.33 5.33
C VAL A 50 6.14 11.71 5.36
N LYS A 51 5.41 12.72 5.85
CA LYS A 51 5.94 14.07 6.01
C LYS A 51 6.94 14.10 7.16
N ASP A 52 8.11 14.68 6.91
CA ASP A 52 9.17 14.83 7.91
C ASP A 52 8.64 15.50 9.19
N GLY A 53 8.92 14.87 10.33
CA GLY A 53 8.48 15.31 11.66
C GLY A 53 7.09 14.85 12.08
N ASN A 54 6.29 14.28 11.16
CA ASN A 54 4.92 13.83 11.43
C ASN A 54 4.74 12.30 11.26
N GLU A 55 5.83 11.53 11.22
CA GLU A 55 5.82 10.07 11.03
C GLU A 55 5.07 9.32 12.16
N HIS A 56 4.77 9.99 13.29
CA HIS A 56 3.97 9.47 14.39
C HIS A 56 2.46 9.39 14.08
N PHE A 57 1.96 10.09 13.06
CA PHE A 57 0.57 9.99 12.66
C PHE A 57 0.32 8.75 11.78
N VAL A 58 -0.75 8.03 12.09
CA VAL A 58 -1.20 6.86 11.32
C VAL A 58 -2.61 7.09 10.83
N GLY A 59 -2.79 7.08 9.51
CA GLY A 59 -4.08 7.11 8.85
C GLY A 59 -4.67 5.71 8.75
N MET A 60 -5.96 5.58 9.01
CA MET A 60 -6.71 4.34 9.15
C MET A 60 -8.06 4.47 8.46
N ALA A 61 -8.46 3.44 7.72
CA ALA A 61 -9.71 3.43 6.96
C ALA A 61 -10.43 2.09 7.07
N ASN A 62 -11.77 2.15 7.12
CA ASN A 62 -12.62 1.00 7.38
C ASN A 62 -13.70 0.77 6.30
N GLU A 63 -14.47 -0.31 6.51
CA GLU A 63 -15.59 -0.74 5.67
C GLU A 63 -16.78 0.23 5.65
N ASP A 64 -16.97 1.03 6.70
CA ASP A 64 -18.08 1.99 6.78
C ASP A 64 -17.81 3.30 6.04
N GLY A 65 -16.58 3.49 5.52
CA GLY A 65 -16.17 4.73 4.88
C GLY A 65 -15.68 5.81 5.86
N THR A 66 -15.31 5.41 7.08
CA THR A 66 -14.68 6.29 8.07
C THR A 66 -13.18 6.37 7.82
N LEU A 67 -12.65 7.60 7.84
CA LEU A 67 -11.22 7.89 7.87
C LEU A 67 -10.86 8.33 9.29
N ALA A 68 -9.85 7.72 9.88
CA ALA A 68 -9.31 8.10 11.17
C ALA A 68 -7.80 8.38 11.05
N VAL A 69 -7.31 9.30 11.86
CA VAL A 69 -5.88 9.55 12.07
C VAL A 69 -5.60 9.44 13.56
N ILE A 70 -4.61 8.63 13.91
CA ILE A 70 -4.15 8.42 15.28
C ILE A 70 -2.75 9.00 15.41
N ASP A 71 -2.55 9.84 16.42
CA ASP A 71 -1.23 10.22 16.88
C ASP A 71 -0.69 9.13 17.81
N CYS A 72 0.41 8.48 17.41
CA CYS A 72 1.01 7.41 18.18
C CYS A 72 1.80 7.88 19.41
N GLU A 73 2.09 9.18 19.54
CA GLU A 73 2.78 9.75 20.71
C GLU A 73 1.79 10.16 21.80
N THR A 74 0.72 10.86 21.41
CA THR A 74 -0.33 11.33 22.35
C THR A 74 -1.45 10.32 22.56
N LYS A 75 -1.56 9.31 21.69
CA LYS A 75 -2.70 8.38 21.56
C LYS A 75 -4.02 9.06 21.21
N GLU A 76 -4.01 10.31 20.75
CA GLU A 76 -5.21 11.01 20.29
C GLU A 76 -5.72 10.45 18.96
N LYS A 77 -7.04 10.32 18.82
CA LYS A 77 -7.70 9.80 17.63
C LYS A 77 -8.70 10.82 17.09
N HIS A 78 -8.51 11.20 15.84
CA HIS A 78 -9.42 12.05 15.08
C HIS A 78 -10.09 11.19 14.01
N SER A 79 -11.39 11.35 13.78
CA SER A 79 -12.10 10.58 12.76
C SER A 79 -13.20 11.37 12.08
N THR A 80 -13.45 11.08 10.81
CA THR A 80 -14.52 11.67 10.01
C THR A 80 -15.17 10.62 9.12
N LEU A 81 -16.48 10.76 8.86
CA LEU A 81 -17.17 9.96 7.84
C LEU A 81 -16.82 10.53 6.46
N ALA A 82 -15.77 9.97 5.85
CA ALA A 82 -15.25 10.48 4.59
C ALA A 82 -16.09 10.02 3.38
N HIS A 83 -16.64 8.81 3.42
CA HIS A 83 -17.36 8.20 2.31
C HIS A 83 -18.61 7.46 2.78
N ASN A 84 -19.56 7.20 1.86
CA ASN A 84 -20.77 6.42 2.12
C ASN A 84 -20.60 4.92 1.80
N ASN A 85 -19.35 4.47 1.68
CA ASN A 85 -18.96 3.10 1.35
C ASN A 85 -17.50 2.87 1.75
N ALA A 86 -17.10 1.61 1.85
CA ALA A 86 -15.78 1.16 2.26
C ALA A 86 -14.63 1.92 1.61
N ILE A 87 -13.65 2.33 2.40
CA ILE A 87 -12.40 2.90 1.91
C ILE A 87 -11.38 1.76 1.83
N PHE A 88 -10.95 1.40 0.62
CA PHE A 88 -10.08 0.26 0.36
C PHE A 88 -8.58 0.59 0.44
N ASP A 89 -8.22 1.86 0.28
CA ASP A 89 -6.84 2.32 0.32
C ASP A 89 -6.78 3.80 0.70
N LEU A 90 -5.63 4.21 1.23
CA LEU A 90 -5.31 5.60 1.50
C LEU A 90 -3.84 5.88 1.24
N SER A 91 -3.50 7.12 0.93
CA SER A 91 -2.11 7.53 0.70
C SER A 91 -1.89 8.94 1.20
N TRP A 92 -0.79 9.14 1.93
CA TRP A 92 -0.36 10.45 2.41
C TRP A 92 0.43 11.19 1.33
N MET A 93 0.24 12.50 1.26
CA MET A 93 1.16 13.39 0.55
C MET A 93 2.50 13.47 1.29
N PHE A 94 3.59 13.65 0.54
CA PHE A 94 4.94 13.68 1.10
C PHE A 94 5.33 15.05 1.68
N ASP A 95 4.79 16.14 1.13
CA ASP A 95 5.13 17.53 1.49
C ASP A 95 4.13 18.16 2.47
N GLN A 96 2.87 17.73 2.42
CA GLN A 96 1.75 18.30 3.17
C GLN A 96 1.05 17.23 4.00
N MET A 97 0.39 17.63 5.10
CA MET A 97 -0.43 16.72 5.91
C MET A 97 -1.78 16.50 5.24
N GLN A 98 -1.73 15.91 4.04
CA GLN A 98 -2.92 15.63 3.25
C GLN A 98 -3.01 14.14 2.94
N ILE A 99 -4.24 13.62 2.90
CA ILE A 99 -4.53 12.21 2.67
C ILE A 99 -5.49 12.10 1.49
N VAL A 100 -5.20 11.20 0.56
CA VAL A 100 -6.18 10.76 -0.43
C VAL A 100 -6.75 9.41 -0.03
N THR A 101 -8.07 9.29 -0.09
CA THR A 101 -8.81 8.05 0.14
C THR A 101 -9.33 7.45 -1.17
N ALA A 102 -9.36 6.13 -1.28
CA ALA A 102 -9.95 5.39 -2.40
C ALA A 102 -11.14 4.55 -1.92
N SER A 103 -12.35 4.84 -2.42
CA SER A 103 -13.59 4.25 -1.89
C SER A 103 -14.38 3.40 -2.88
N GLY A 104 -15.19 2.51 -2.31
CA GLY A 104 -16.26 1.76 -2.96
C GLY A 104 -17.37 2.61 -3.53
N ASP A 105 -17.50 3.89 -3.15
CA ASP A 105 -18.46 4.84 -3.73
C ASP A 105 -18.05 5.39 -5.11
N HIS A 106 -16.97 4.86 -5.67
CA HIS A 106 -16.39 5.20 -6.97
C HIS A 106 -15.62 6.52 -7.02
N THR A 107 -15.44 7.16 -5.86
CA THR A 107 -14.72 8.42 -5.75
C THR A 107 -13.40 8.27 -4.99
N SER A 108 -12.53 9.26 -5.16
CA SER A 108 -11.41 9.49 -4.27
C SER A 108 -11.51 10.91 -3.73
N LYS A 109 -11.12 11.13 -2.47
CA LYS A 109 -11.23 12.44 -1.83
C LYS A 109 -9.88 12.84 -1.25
N LEU A 110 -9.53 14.12 -1.39
CA LEU A 110 -8.35 14.71 -0.73
C LEU A 110 -8.81 15.40 0.55
N PHE A 111 -8.23 15.03 1.67
CA PHE A 111 -8.42 15.67 2.96
C PHE A 111 -7.13 16.36 3.39
N ASP A 112 -7.28 17.57 3.91
CA ASP A 112 -6.27 18.30 4.66
C ASP A 112 -6.47 18.00 6.14
N PHE A 113 -5.41 17.51 6.77
CA PHE A 113 -5.37 17.17 8.18
C PHE A 113 -4.46 18.16 8.89
N GLY A 114 -5.05 19.29 9.30
CA GLY A 114 -4.39 20.36 10.05
C GLY A 114 -5.04 20.51 11.41
N ASP A 115 -4.23 20.69 12.45
CA ASP A 115 -4.66 20.96 13.83
C ASP A 115 -5.70 19.95 14.38
N GLY A 116 -5.63 18.69 13.94
CA GLY A 116 -6.53 17.62 14.41
C GLY A 116 -7.92 17.61 13.77
N ASP A 117 -8.15 18.34 12.68
CA ASP A 117 -9.43 18.32 11.96
C ASP A 117 -9.28 17.91 10.49
N PHE A 118 -10.34 17.31 9.94
CA PHE A 118 -10.39 16.89 8.55
C PHE A 118 -11.17 17.89 7.71
N ARG A 119 -10.48 18.53 6.77
CA ARG A 119 -11.10 19.37 5.76
C ARG A 119 -11.00 18.73 4.39
N GLN A 120 -12.13 18.41 3.77
CA GLN A 120 -12.13 17.92 2.38
C GLN A 120 -11.73 19.07 1.43
N VAL A 121 -10.61 18.91 0.73
CA VAL A 121 -10.06 19.91 -0.21
C VAL A 121 -10.54 19.66 -1.63
N ARG A 122 -10.59 18.39 -2.04
CA ARG A 122 -10.94 18.00 -3.42
C ARG A 122 -11.78 16.73 -3.44
N LEU A 123 -12.55 16.60 -4.51
CA LEU A 123 -13.26 15.38 -4.90
C LEU A 123 -12.77 14.93 -6.28
N PHE A 124 -12.35 13.68 -6.42
CA PHE A 124 -11.91 13.09 -7.68
C PHE A 124 -12.96 12.10 -8.19
N CYS A 125 -13.60 12.47 -9.29
CA CYS A 125 -14.66 11.69 -9.95
C CYS A 125 -14.18 11.28 -11.35
N GLY A 126 -14.33 10.00 -11.70
CA GLY A 126 -13.96 9.52 -13.03
C GLY A 126 -14.03 8.00 -13.18
N HIS A 127 -13.89 7.27 -12.08
CA HIS A 127 -14.09 5.84 -12.06
C HIS A 127 -15.58 5.47 -12.12
N SER A 128 -15.88 4.37 -12.81
CA SER A 128 -17.25 3.85 -12.95
C SER A 128 -17.59 2.72 -11.97
N ARG A 129 -16.60 2.28 -11.19
CA ARG A 129 -16.70 1.22 -10.17
C ARG A 129 -15.77 1.55 -9.00
N SER A 130 -15.86 0.74 -7.93
CA SER A 130 -15.07 0.90 -6.71
C SER A 130 -13.59 1.15 -6.96
N VAL A 131 -13.08 2.24 -6.41
CA VAL A 131 -11.65 2.56 -6.41
C VAL A 131 -10.98 1.70 -5.37
N LYS A 132 -9.97 0.92 -5.76
CA LYS A 132 -9.35 -0.12 -4.93
C LYS A 132 -7.98 0.26 -4.40
N THR A 133 -7.29 1.16 -5.08
CA THR A 133 -5.95 1.56 -4.68
C THR A 133 -5.66 3.01 -5.08
N VAL A 134 -4.84 3.66 -4.26
CA VAL A 134 -4.31 5.00 -4.52
C VAL A 134 -2.84 5.05 -4.11
N THR A 135 -2.02 5.75 -4.89
CA THR A 135 -0.60 5.93 -4.58
C THR A 135 -0.11 7.29 -5.05
N PHE A 136 0.64 7.99 -4.20
CA PHE A 136 1.36 9.21 -4.57
C PHE A 136 2.69 8.90 -5.25
N ARG A 137 3.10 9.79 -6.15
CA ARG A 137 4.45 9.79 -6.71
C ARG A 137 5.42 10.37 -5.68
N LYS A 138 6.51 9.65 -5.40
CA LYS A 138 7.49 10.01 -4.36
C LYS A 138 8.23 11.31 -4.67
N GLU A 139 8.55 11.55 -5.94
CA GLU A 139 9.33 12.70 -6.39
C GLU A 139 8.51 13.98 -6.60
N ASP A 140 7.17 13.87 -6.67
CA ASP A 140 6.26 15.02 -6.76
C ASP A 140 4.91 14.63 -6.16
N SER A 141 4.71 15.13 -4.94
CA SER A 141 3.51 14.99 -4.11
C SER A 141 2.24 15.50 -4.77
N SER A 142 2.33 16.31 -5.82
CA SER A 142 1.15 16.82 -6.53
C SER A 142 0.48 15.76 -7.39
N VAL A 143 1.19 14.70 -7.76
CA VAL A 143 0.70 13.68 -8.69
C VAL A 143 0.47 12.37 -7.99
N PHE A 144 -0.72 11.80 -8.22
CA PHE A 144 -1.09 10.49 -7.71
C PHE A 144 -1.88 9.70 -8.76
N ALA A 145 -1.97 8.39 -8.53
CA ALA A 145 -2.72 7.48 -9.39
C ALA A 145 -3.78 6.74 -8.58
N THR A 146 -4.93 6.51 -9.18
CA THR A 146 -6.00 5.66 -8.64
C THR A 146 -6.27 4.49 -9.56
N GLY A 147 -6.55 3.33 -8.98
CA GLY A 147 -6.89 2.10 -9.70
C GLY A 147 -8.23 1.55 -9.25
N SER A 148 -9.05 1.07 -10.18
CA SER A 148 -10.43 0.67 -9.91
C SER A 148 -10.80 -0.71 -10.46
N ARG A 149 -11.93 -1.23 -9.97
CA ARG A 149 -12.64 -2.39 -10.49
C ARG A 149 -13.23 -2.17 -11.90
N ASP A 150 -13.19 -0.94 -12.42
CA ASP A 150 -13.52 -0.67 -13.82
C ASP A 150 -12.38 -1.04 -14.79
N GLY A 151 -11.20 -1.35 -14.25
CA GLY A 151 -10.02 -1.77 -15.00
C GLY A 151 -9.19 -0.61 -15.50
N ASN A 152 -9.54 0.62 -15.16
CA ASN A 152 -8.84 1.83 -15.53
C ASN A 152 -7.90 2.27 -14.41
N ILE A 153 -6.84 2.96 -14.81
CA ILE A 153 -5.99 3.74 -13.92
C ILE A 153 -6.16 5.20 -14.31
N ILE A 154 -6.43 6.06 -13.33
CA ILE A 154 -6.52 7.49 -13.55
C ILE A 154 -5.36 8.17 -12.83
N LEU A 155 -4.66 9.02 -13.55
CA LEU A 155 -3.62 9.91 -13.02
C LEU A 155 -4.26 11.26 -12.76
N TRP A 156 -3.93 11.81 -11.61
CA TRP A 156 -4.43 13.07 -11.11
C TRP A 156 -3.25 13.97 -10.79
N ASP A 157 -3.42 15.25 -11.08
CA ASP A 157 -2.48 16.30 -10.69
C ASP A 157 -3.24 17.31 -9.85
N THR A 158 -2.86 17.49 -8.58
CA THR A 158 -3.54 18.42 -7.68
C THR A 158 -3.26 19.88 -8.02
N ARG A 159 -2.40 20.19 -8.99
CA ARG A 159 -2.17 21.55 -9.50
C ARG A 159 -3.06 21.90 -10.68
N THR A 160 -3.67 20.93 -11.35
CA THR A 160 -4.63 21.26 -12.41
C THR A 160 -5.91 21.81 -11.77
N GLU A 161 -6.48 22.83 -12.41
CA GLU A 161 -7.73 23.46 -12.01
C GLU A 161 -7.83 23.74 -10.50
N GLN A 162 -6.82 24.39 -9.90
CA GLN A 162 -6.74 24.67 -8.45
C GLN A 162 -8.01 25.32 -7.85
N HIS A 163 -8.80 26.00 -8.67
CA HIS A 163 -10.04 26.66 -8.25
C HIS A 163 -11.29 25.77 -8.31
N SER A 164 -11.20 24.55 -8.86
CA SER A 164 -12.31 23.59 -8.88
C SER A 164 -12.25 22.67 -7.66
N PHE A 165 -13.39 22.44 -7.01
CA PHE A 165 -13.48 21.39 -5.98
C PHE A 165 -13.38 19.99 -6.59
N ILE A 166 -13.87 19.82 -7.82
CA ILE A 166 -13.85 18.56 -8.54
C ILE A 166 -12.55 18.51 -9.33
N GLY A 167 -11.68 17.56 -9.00
CA GLY A 167 -10.45 17.31 -9.75
C GLY A 167 -10.76 16.69 -11.11
N VAL A 168 -10.02 17.12 -12.12
CA VAL A 168 -10.14 16.61 -13.49
C VAL A 168 -9.06 15.56 -13.74
N PRO A 169 -9.39 14.41 -14.35
CA PRO A 169 -8.39 13.42 -14.75
C PRO A 169 -7.32 14.05 -15.66
N ASP A 170 -6.05 13.96 -15.29
CA ASP A 170 -4.94 14.39 -16.17
C ASP A 170 -4.73 13.36 -17.29
N ARG A 171 -4.66 12.08 -16.92
CA ARG A 171 -4.49 10.98 -17.87
C ARG A 171 -5.27 9.75 -17.42
N ILE A 172 -5.86 9.04 -18.38
CA ILE A 172 -6.59 7.79 -18.14
C ILE A 172 -5.93 6.67 -18.94
N ILE A 173 -5.51 5.61 -18.24
CA ILE A 173 -5.05 4.36 -18.83
C ILE A 173 -6.23 3.38 -18.81
N LEU A 174 -6.91 3.26 -19.95
CA LEU A 174 -8.08 2.42 -20.12
C LEU A 174 -7.71 0.93 -20.19
N ASN A 175 -8.60 0.06 -19.67
CA ASN A 175 -8.48 -1.40 -19.80
C ASN A 175 -7.12 -1.98 -19.34
N SER A 176 -6.48 -1.31 -18.38
CA SER A 176 -5.14 -1.65 -17.89
C SER A 176 -5.00 -3.11 -17.48
N HIS A 177 -6.02 -3.71 -16.87
CA HIS A 177 -6.07 -5.14 -16.50
C HIS A 177 -7.33 -5.83 -17.04
N ALA A 178 -7.71 -5.54 -18.28
CA ALA A 178 -8.76 -6.28 -18.98
C ALA A 178 -8.20 -7.61 -19.55
N GLY A 179 -8.91 -8.72 -19.29
CA GLY A 179 -8.62 -9.99 -19.95
C GLY A 179 -8.85 -9.90 -21.47
N LYS A 180 -7.98 -10.52 -22.26
CA LYS A 180 -8.09 -10.54 -23.74
C LYS A 180 -9.25 -11.41 -24.26
N ASP A 181 -9.78 -12.31 -23.43
CA ASP A 181 -10.84 -13.23 -23.83
C ASP A 181 -12.22 -12.59 -23.66
N THR A 182 -12.94 -12.45 -24.77
CA THR A 182 -14.33 -11.96 -24.84
C THR A 182 -15.36 -12.97 -24.32
N HIS A 183 -14.97 -14.22 -24.07
CA HIS A 183 -15.89 -15.32 -23.75
C HIS A 183 -16.03 -15.63 -22.25
N THR A 184 -15.22 -15.03 -21.38
CA THR A 184 -15.42 -15.12 -19.92
C THR A 184 -15.24 -13.75 -19.28
N PRO A 185 -16.17 -13.30 -18.41
CA PRO A 185 -16.02 -12.02 -17.72
C PRO A 185 -14.92 -12.15 -16.66
N ARG A 186 -13.64 -12.08 -17.06
CA ARG A 186 -12.54 -11.96 -16.11
C ARG A 186 -12.63 -10.63 -15.38
N ILE A 187 -12.33 -10.65 -14.09
CA ILE A 187 -12.37 -9.49 -13.20
C ILE A 187 -11.35 -8.45 -13.70
N LYS A 188 -11.86 -7.32 -14.23
CA LYS A 188 -11.05 -6.18 -14.67
C LYS A 188 -10.73 -5.26 -13.49
N SER A 189 -10.05 -5.75 -12.46
CA SER A 189 -9.75 -4.95 -11.27
C SER A 189 -8.27 -4.68 -11.15
N VAL A 190 -7.93 -3.38 -11.07
CA VAL A 190 -6.61 -2.93 -10.62
C VAL A 190 -6.60 -3.05 -9.09
N THR A 191 -5.66 -3.82 -8.55
CA THR A 191 -5.59 -4.11 -7.10
C THR A 191 -4.39 -3.45 -6.44
N GLY A 192 -3.31 -3.22 -7.18
CA GLY A 192 -2.12 -2.54 -6.69
C GLY A 192 -1.55 -1.57 -7.70
N LEU A 193 -1.05 -0.44 -7.20
CA LEU A 193 -0.35 0.59 -7.96
C LEU A 193 0.89 1.03 -7.18
N VAL A 194 1.99 1.28 -7.90
CA VAL A 194 3.19 1.88 -7.32
C VAL A 194 3.95 2.67 -8.38
N PHE A 195 4.38 3.88 -8.03
CA PHE A 195 5.32 4.64 -8.84
C PHE A 195 6.74 4.10 -8.64
N GLN A 196 7.43 3.83 -9.74
CA GLN A 196 8.85 3.49 -9.70
C GLN A 196 9.72 4.75 -9.77
N ASP A 197 9.34 5.70 -10.61
CA ASP A 197 10.03 6.96 -10.84
C ASP A 197 9.03 8.00 -11.40
N TYR A 198 9.56 9.15 -11.81
CA TYR A 198 8.75 10.27 -12.32
C TYR A 198 7.84 9.93 -13.51
N ASN A 199 8.25 8.97 -14.33
CA ASN A 199 7.68 8.62 -15.61
C ASN A 199 7.13 7.20 -15.65
N THR A 200 7.39 6.38 -14.63
CA THR A 200 7.08 4.96 -14.65
C THR A 200 6.09 4.59 -13.54
N LEU A 201 4.92 4.09 -13.95
CA LEU A 201 3.91 3.55 -13.05
C LEU A 201 3.80 2.04 -13.25
N ILE A 202 3.77 1.29 -12.16
CA ILE A 202 3.60 -0.17 -12.17
C ILE A 202 2.23 -0.50 -11.59
N SER A 203 1.50 -1.40 -12.24
CA SER A 203 0.18 -1.86 -11.81
C SER A 203 0.07 -3.38 -11.79
N CYS A 204 -0.77 -3.90 -10.92
CA CYS A 204 -1.18 -5.30 -10.92
C CYS A 204 -2.70 -5.45 -10.88
N GLY A 205 -3.16 -6.60 -11.38
CA GLY A 205 -4.58 -6.92 -11.47
C GLY A 205 -4.98 -8.19 -10.71
N ALA A 206 -6.26 -8.25 -10.39
CA ALA A 206 -6.88 -9.40 -9.72
C ALA A 206 -6.97 -10.66 -10.59
N GLY A 207 -7.17 -10.51 -11.91
CA GLY A 207 -7.63 -11.61 -12.77
C GLY A 207 -6.82 -11.88 -14.04
N ASP A 208 -5.89 -11.00 -14.41
CA ASP A 208 -5.07 -11.21 -15.60
C ASP A 208 -3.73 -11.90 -15.28
N GLY A 209 -3.31 -11.91 -14.02
CA GLY A 209 -2.04 -12.48 -13.58
C GLY A 209 -0.83 -11.82 -14.23
N MET A 210 -0.94 -10.52 -14.50
CA MET A 210 0.10 -9.72 -15.11
C MET A 210 0.43 -8.54 -14.21
N ILE A 211 1.72 -8.24 -14.09
CA ILE A 211 2.21 -6.95 -13.62
C ILE A 211 2.58 -6.13 -14.86
N LYS A 212 2.04 -4.92 -14.97
CA LYS A 212 2.21 -4.06 -16.15
C LYS A 212 2.95 -2.80 -15.76
N VAL A 213 3.88 -2.40 -16.61
CA VAL A 213 4.71 -1.21 -16.43
C VAL A 213 4.32 -0.20 -17.50
N TRP A 214 3.96 1.01 -17.08
CA TRP A 214 3.43 2.07 -17.92
C TRP A 214 4.43 3.24 -17.99
N ASP A 215 4.67 3.75 -19.20
CA ASP A 215 5.46 4.98 -19.39
C ASP A 215 4.50 6.16 -19.51
N LEU A 216 4.48 7.01 -18.50
CA LEU A 216 3.55 8.14 -18.37
C LEU A 216 3.84 9.26 -19.38
N ARG A 217 5.02 9.26 -20.00
CA ARG A 217 5.36 10.20 -21.10
C ARG A 217 4.72 9.79 -22.42
N LYS A 218 4.32 8.51 -22.56
CA LYS A 218 3.61 8.08 -23.76
C LYS A 218 2.21 8.67 -23.74
N THR A 219 2.03 9.73 -24.51
CA THR A 219 0.72 10.32 -24.72
C THR A 219 -0.06 9.45 -25.72
N TYR A 220 -0.98 8.64 -25.20
CA TYR A 220 -1.88 7.83 -26.00
C TYR A 220 -2.98 8.71 -26.65
N SER A 221 -2.67 9.39 -27.76
CA SER A 221 -3.62 10.14 -28.62
C SER A 221 -2.99 10.32 -30.01
N THR A 222 -3.58 9.93 -31.15
CA THR A 222 -4.80 10.50 -31.79
C THR A 222 -5.62 9.49 -32.61
N LEU A 223 -5.39 8.17 -32.52
CA LEU A 223 -6.05 7.15 -33.38
C LEU A 223 -6.69 5.98 -32.62
N LYS A 224 -7.23 6.22 -31.40
CA LYS A 224 -7.96 5.22 -30.59
C LYS A 224 -7.24 3.85 -30.48
N LYS A 225 -5.93 3.84 -30.23
CA LYS A 225 -5.25 2.60 -29.82
C LYS A 225 -5.31 2.50 -28.30
N GLU A 226 -5.75 1.35 -27.81
CA GLU A 226 -5.72 1.05 -26.37
C GLU A 226 -4.30 1.24 -25.82
N PRO A 227 -4.15 1.75 -24.58
CA PRO A 227 -2.84 1.98 -24.02
C PRO A 227 -2.09 0.66 -23.86
N LEU A 228 -0.89 0.59 -24.40
CA LEU A 228 -0.02 -0.59 -24.31
C LEU A 228 1.01 -0.39 -23.20
N PRO A 229 1.21 -1.39 -22.32
CA PRO A 229 2.26 -1.34 -21.31
C PRO A 229 3.63 -1.36 -22.00
N LYS A 230 4.61 -0.67 -21.41
CA LYS A 230 6.01 -0.68 -21.85
C LYS A 230 6.64 -2.05 -21.60
N PHE A 231 6.37 -2.63 -20.44
CA PHE A 231 6.79 -3.99 -20.08
C PHE A 231 5.64 -4.74 -19.41
N THR A 232 5.66 -6.07 -19.52
CA THR A 232 4.71 -6.95 -18.85
C THR A 232 5.46 -8.10 -18.23
N ILE A 233 5.25 -8.30 -16.94
CA ILE A 233 5.81 -9.39 -16.16
C ILE A 233 4.67 -10.38 -15.89
N PRO A 234 4.60 -11.51 -16.61
CA PRO A 234 3.59 -12.53 -16.36
C PRO A 234 3.83 -13.26 -15.04
N TYR A 235 2.74 -13.76 -14.46
CA TYR A 235 2.77 -14.72 -13.37
C TYR A 235 3.61 -15.94 -13.77
N THR A 236 4.56 -16.31 -12.91
CA THR A 236 5.52 -17.42 -13.16
C THR A 236 5.19 -18.70 -12.41
N GLY A 237 4.13 -18.70 -11.59
CA GLY A 237 3.71 -19.88 -10.86
C GLY A 237 2.81 -20.81 -11.70
N ARG A 238 2.39 -21.91 -11.08
CA ARG A 238 1.64 -22.99 -11.75
C ARG A 238 0.18 -23.09 -11.31
N THR A 239 -0.27 -22.23 -10.42
CA THR A 239 -1.61 -22.31 -9.84
C THR A 239 -2.62 -21.50 -10.65
N ALA A 240 -3.90 -21.83 -10.51
CA ALA A 240 -4.99 -21.01 -11.07
C ALA A 240 -5.19 -19.69 -10.30
N LYS A 241 -4.60 -19.53 -9.11
CA LYS A 241 -4.66 -18.32 -8.28
C LYS A 241 -3.56 -17.33 -8.68
N ASN A 242 -3.61 -16.89 -9.93
CA ASN A 242 -2.58 -16.03 -10.50
C ASN A 242 -2.77 -14.53 -10.24
N GLY A 243 -3.80 -14.13 -9.50
CA GLY A 243 -4.09 -12.73 -9.18
C GLY A 243 -3.09 -12.12 -8.20
N PHE A 244 -2.87 -10.82 -8.32
CA PHE A 244 -2.07 -10.06 -7.37
C PHE A 244 -2.97 -9.16 -6.51
N SER A 245 -2.65 -9.06 -5.23
CA SER A 245 -3.40 -8.29 -4.22
C SER A 245 -2.77 -6.93 -3.95
N ASN A 246 -1.44 -6.85 -3.90
CA ASN A 246 -0.71 -5.63 -3.56
C ASN A 246 0.67 -5.59 -4.23
N LEU A 247 1.19 -4.38 -4.43
CA LEU A 247 2.54 -4.10 -4.91
C LEU A 247 3.26 -3.18 -3.92
N VAL A 248 4.53 -3.45 -3.66
CA VAL A 248 5.43 -2.59 -2.88
C VAL A 248 6.76 -2.52 -3.60
N ILE A 249 7.33 -1.31 -3.70
CA ILE A 249 8.67 -1.11 -4.26
C ILE A 249 9.63 -0.71 -3.14
N ASP A 250 10.89 -1.11 -3.25
CA ASP A 250 11.93 -0.70 -2.32
C ASP A 250 12.27 0.79 -2.45
N SER A 251 12.96 1.35 -1.45
CA SER A 251 13.30 2.78 -1.44
C SER A 251 14.18 3.21 -2.63
N SER A 252 14.92 2.26 -3.22
CA SER A 252 15.79 2.45 -4.39
C SER A 252 15.05 2.40 -5.73
N GLY A 253 13.82 1.88 -5.78
CA GLY A 253 13.06 1.74 -7.03
C GLY A 253 13.53 0.60 -7.94
N THR A 254 14.28 -0.38 -7.41
CA THR A 254 14.90 -1.46 -8.20
C THR A 254 14.27 -2.83 -7.95
N LYS A 255 13.67 -3.05 -6.77
CA LYS A 255 13.01 -4.31 -6.40
C LYS A 255 11.53 -4.08 -6.15
N LEU A 256 10.72 -4.89 -6.81
CA LEU A 256 9.27 -4.89 -6.66
C LEU A 256 8.83 -6.17 -5.97
N TYR A 257 8.06 -6.04 -4.89
CA TYR A 257 7.42 -7.12 -4.16
C TYR A 257 5.95 -7.16 -4.54
N ALA A 258 5.50 -8.30 -5.08
CA ALA A 258 4.14 -8.51 -5.54
C ALA A 258 3.49 -9.64 -4.74
N ASN A 259 2.46 -9.31 -3.97
CA ASN A 259 1.75 -10.28 -3.15
C ASN A 259 0.70 -11.01 -3.99
N CYS A 260 0.91 -12.30 -4.24
CA CYS A 260 0.08 -13.13 -5.10
C CYS A 260 -0.89 -14.00 -4.29
N LEU A 261 -2.04 -14.31 -4.89
CA LEU A 261 -3.07 -15.19 -4.30
C LEU A 261 -2.66 -16.67 -4.21
N ASP A 262 -1.50 -17.03 -4.75
CA ASP A 262 -0.92 -18.37 -4.59
C ASP A 262 -0.12 -18.51 -3.29
N ASN A 263 -0.35 -17.62 -2.32
CA ASN A 263 0.32 -17.59 -1.02
C ASN A 263 1.83 -17.28 -1.10
N THR A 264 2.28 -16.63 -2.18
CA THR A 264 3.68 -16.25 -2.36
C THR A 264 3.81 -14.75 -2.62
N ILE A 265 4.79 -14.11 -1.97
CA ILE A 265 5.24 -12.76 -2.34
C ILE A 265 6.43 -12.91 -3.29
N TYR A 266 6.27 -12.46 -4.52
CA TYR A 266 7.30 -12.52 -5.55
C TYR A 266 8.12 -11.23 -5.55
N CYS A 267 9.44 -11.35 -5.51
CA CYS A 267 10.36 -10.22 -5.69
C CYS A 267 10.88 -10.19 -7.12
N TYR A 268 10.65 -9.12 -7.85
CA TYR A 268 11.12 -8.90 -9.21
C TYR A 268 12.18 -7.80 -9.25
N ASN A 269 13.13 -7.90 -10.18
CA ASN A 269 14.05 -6.81 -10.49
C ASN A 269 13.42 -5.92 -11.57
N VAL A 270 12.98 -4.73 -11.17
CA VAL A 270 12.34 -3.74 -12.05
C VAL A 270 13.31 -2.72 -12.63
N ALA A 271 14.61 -2.78 -12.30
CA ALA A 271 15.63 -2.04 -13.04
C ALA A 271 15.88 -2.66 -14.43
N THR A 272 15.74 -3.99 -14.53
CA THR A 272 15.88 -4.74 -15.80
C THR A 272 14.55 -5.23 -16.36
N TYR A 273 13.47 -5.17 -15.57
CA TYR A 273 12.16 -5.75 -15.88
C TYR A 273 12.23 -7.24 -16.25
N ASN A 274 13.08 -7.98 -15.54
CA ASN A 274 13.19 -9.41 -15.74
C ASN A 274 11.86 -10.10 -15.36
N VAL A 275 11.38 -10.98 -16.23
CA VAL A 275 10.15 -11.75 -16.02
C VAL A 275 10.29 -12.75 -14.88
N MET A 276 11.51 -13.22 -14.62
CA MET A 276 11.76 -14.18 -13.54
C MET A 276 11.95 -13.47 -12.20
N PRO A 277 11.29 -13.96 -11.12
CA PRO A 277 11.48 -13.41 -9.79
C PRO A 277 12.90 -13.72 -9.29
N VAL A 278 13.49 -12.77 -8.59
CA VAL A 278 14.81 -12.88 -7.94
C VAL A 278 14.70 -13.62 -6.61
N ALA A 279 13.56 -13.47 -5.92
CA ALA A 279 13.27 -14.16 -4.67
C ALA A 279 11.77 -14.44 -4.54
N LYS A 280 11.43 -15.41 -3.69
CA LYS A 280 10.06 -15.78 -3.35
C LYS A 280 9.97 -15.92 -1.83
N TYR A 281 8.95 -15.29 -1.25
CA TYR A 281 8.67 -15.38 0.18
C TYR A 281 7.36 -16.13 0.37
N THR A 282 7.40 -17.19 1.17
CA THR A 282 6.27 -18.10 1.42
C THR A 282 6.03 -18.21 2.92
N GLY A 283 4.90 -18.80 3.31
CA GLY A 283 4.58 -19.08 4.72
C GLY A 283 3.32 -18.38 5.21
N HIS A 284 2.91 -17.28 4.57
CA HIS A 284 1.61 -16.66 4.80
C HIS A 284 0.54 -17.27 3.90
N GLN A 285 -0.72 -17.02 4.22
CA GLN A 285 -1.86 -17.29 3.36
C GLN A 285 -2.42 -15.98 2.80
N ASN A 286 -2.58 -15.93 1.48
CA ASN A 286 -3.15 -14.80 0.77
C ASN A 286 -4.36 -15.25 -0.05
N SER A 287 -5.51 -15.35 0.62
CA SER A 287 -6.75 -15.79 -0.05
C SER A 287 -7.63 -14.63 -0.50
N SER A 288 -7.30 -13.40 -0.07
CA SER A 288 -8.11 -12.19 -0.22
C SER A 288 -7.33 -11.10 -0.98
N PHE A 289 -8.02 -10.29 -1.78
CA PHE A 289 -7.40 -9.17 -2.48
C PHE A 289 -7.08 -7.98 -1.57
N TYR A 290 -7.51 -8.04 -0.30
CA TYR A 290 -7.32 -6.96 0.67
C TYR A 290 -5.99 -7.06 1.40
N ILE A 291 -5.29 -8.20 1.32
CA ILE A 291 -4.05 -8.42 2.06
C ILE A 291 -2.90 -7.63 1.44
N ARG A 292 -2.35 -6.71 2.23
CA ARG A 292 -1.25 -5.84 1.85
C ARG A 292 0.05 -6.27 2.53
N SER A 293 1.14 -5.99 1.82
CA SER A 293 2.49 -6.07 2.35
C SER A 293 3.07 -4.68 2.53
N SER A 294 4.10 -4.56 3.35
CA SER A 294 4.85 -3.33 3.52
C SER A 294 6.33 -3.63 3.79
N LEU A 295 7.20 -2.69 3.43
CA LEU A 295 8.64 -2.78 3.68
C LEU A 295 9.02 -1.91 4.87
N SER A 296 9.99 -2.38 5.64
CA SER A 296 10.67 -1.56 6.64
C SER A 296 11.41 -0.38 5.99
N LYS A 297 11.54 0.75 6.69
CA LYS A 297 12.25 1.96 6.23
C LYS A 297 13.69 1.70 5.71
N ASN A 298 14.33 0.62 6.18
CA ASN A 298 15.69 0.24 5.80
C ASN A 298 15.77 -0.84 4.69
N ASP A 299 14.64 -1.23 4.10
CA ASP A 299 14.53 -2.30 3.08
C ASP A 299 15.22 -3.62 3.47
N LYS A 300 15.20 -4.00 4.76
CA LYS A 300 15.72 -5.30 5.22
C LYS A 300 14.62 -6.29 5.58
N TYR A 301 13.47 -5.78 5.99
CA TYR A 301 12.34 -6.58 6.42
C TYR A 301 11.12 -6.31 5.55
N LEU A 302 10.38 -7.38 5.29
CA LEU A 302 9.07 -7.37 4.67
C LEU A 302 8.07 -7.85 5.70
N ILE A 303 6.94 -7.17 5.81
CA ILE A 303 5.81 -7.59 6.63
C ILE A 303 4.58 -7.76 5.75
N SER A 304 3.78 -8.78 6.01
CA SER A 304 2.53 -9.03 5.29
C SER A 304 1.49 -9.59 6.23
N GLY A 305 0.24 -9.18 5.98
CA GLY A 305 -0.92 -9.79 6.59
C GLY A 305 -1.21 -11.16 5.99
N SER A 306 -2.13 -11.87 6.63
CA SER A 306 -2.57 -13.17 6.18
C SER A 306 -4.04 -13.42 6.48
N SER A 307 -4.66 -14.23 5.63
CA SER A 307 -6.00 -14.77 5.85
C SER A 307 -6.08 -15.77 7.01
N ASP A 308 -4.94 -16.22 7.54
CA ASP A 308 -4.89 -17.15 8.68
C ASP A 308 -4.92 -16.47 10.05
N GLU A 309 -5.36 -15.20 10.09
CA GLU A 309 -5.46 -14.36 11.29
C GLU A 309 -4.10 -13.96 11.89
N ASN A 310 -3.00 -14.18 11.16
CA ASN A 310 -1.67 -13.79 11.62
C ASN A 310 -1.02 -12.78 10.68
N ALA A 311 0.03 -12.14 11.18
CA ALA A 311 0.97 -11.37 10.37
C ALA A 311 2.34 -12.05 10.38
N TYR A 312 3.07 -11.92 9.28
CA TYR A 312 4.37 -12.56 9.09
C TYR A 312 5.42 -11.53 8.73
N ILE A 313 6.63 -11.70 9.28
CA ILE A 313 7.79 -10.87 8.96
C ILE A 313 8.86 -11.76 8.35
N TRP A 314 9.42 -11.32 7.23
CA TRP A 314 10.57 -11.92 6.59
C TRP A 314 11.77 -10.99 6.70
N ASN A 315 12.95 -11.57 6.91
CA ASN A 315 14.19 -10.92 6.53
C ASN A 315 14.41 -11.19 5.04
N LEU A 316 14.64 -10.15 4.24
CA LEU A 316 14.72 -10.24 2.78
C LEU A 316 15.89 -11.10 2.25
N LYS A 317 16.73 -11.62 3.14
CA LYS A 317 17.75 -12.63 2.82
C LYS A 317 17.20 -14.05 2.72
N TYR A 318 16.08 -14.34 3.37
CA TYR A 318 15.53 -15.70 3.50
C TYR A 318 14.12 -15.76 2.94
N SER A 319 13.74 -16.92 2.38
CA SER A 319 12.40 -17.15 1.79
C SER A 319 11.31 -17.43 2.83
N GLU A 320 11.69 -17.84 4.03
CA GLU A 320 10.78 -18.21 5.10
C GLU A 320 10.63 -17.07 6.13
N PRO A 321 9.47 -16.96 6.80
CA PRO A 321 9.25 -15.90 7.77
C PRO A 321 10.10 -16.15 9.02
N ILE A 322 10.67 -15.08 9.56
CA ILE A 322 11.43 -15.12 10.82
C ILE A 322 10.52 -14.97 12.04
N VAL A 323 9.38 -14.30 11.88
CA VAL A 323 8.45 -14.00 12.97
C VAL A 323 7.02 -14.21 12.49
N LYS A 324 6.23 -14.83 13.36
CA LYS A 324 4.78 -14.97 13.25
C LYS A 324 4.14 -14.18 14.38
N LEU A 325 3.39 -13.13 14.03
CA LEU A 325 2.62 -12.31 14.96
C LEU A 325 1.21 -12.90 15.07
N VAL A 326 0.86 -13.32 16.28
CA VAL A 326 -0.42 -13.97 16.61
C VAL A 326 -1.25 -13.06 17.51
N GLY A 327 -2.58 -13.17 17.45
CA GLY A 327 -3.48 -12.46 18.38
C GLY A 327 -4.70 -11.83 17.71
N HIS A 328 -4.71 -11.68 16.38
CA HIS A 328 -5.89 -11.18 15.68
C HIS A 328 -7.01 -12.22 15.64
N SER A 329 -8.26 -11.77 15.64
CA SER A 329 -9.46 -12.62 15.60
C SER A 329 -10.08 -12.75 14.20
N ALA A 330 -9.45 -12.13 13.20
CA ALA A 330 -9.93 -12.04 11.82
C ALA A 330 -8.74 -11.86 10.87
N GLU A 331 -8.99 -11.87 9.55
CA GLU A 331 -7.91 -11.71 8.57
C GLU A 331 -7.15 -10.39 8.76
N VAL A 332 -5.83 -10.45 8.65
CA VAL A 332 -5.00 -9.27 8.70
C VAL A 332 -4.90 -8.68 7.30
N SER A 333 -5.75 -7.68 7.02
CA SER A 333 -5.83 -7.02 5.72
C SER A 333 -4.64 -6.08 5.47
N THR A 334 -4.21 -5.33 6.48
CA THR A 334 -3.27 -4.22 6.30
C THR A 334 -2.35 -4.08 7.50
N ILE A 335 -1.10 -3.71 7.23
CA ILE A 335 -0.05 -3.59 8.25
C ILE A 335 0.89 -2.46 7.87
N ILE A 336 1.38 -1.77 8.90
CA ILE A 336 2.44 -0.78 8.80
C ILE A 336 3.61 -1.14 9.73
N PRO A 337 4.85 -1.18 9.22
CA PRO A 337 6.02 -1.19 10.07
C PRO A 337 6.24 0.23 10.61
N LYS A 338 6.56 0.34 11.90
CA LYS A 338 7.00 1.59 12.53
C LYS A 338 8.52 1.69 12.47
#